data_AF-A0A3D0IHT1-F1
#
_entry.id   AF-A0A3D0IHT1-F1
#
_cell.length_a   1.000
_cell.length_b   1.000
_cell.length_c   1.000
_cell.angle_alpha   90.00
_cell.angle_beta   90.00
_cell.angle_gamma   90.00
#
_symmetry.space_group_name_H-M   'P 1'
#
loop_
_entity.id
_entity.type
_entity.pdbx_description
1 polymer ?
#
loop_
_entity_poly.entity_id
_entity_poly.type
_entity_poly.pdbx_seq_one_letter_code
_entity_poly.pdbx_strand_id
1 'polypeptide(L)'
;MGSTWGNRIKISVFGESHGPAIGVVIDGLPSGVSIDEAGIIKEMQRRAPGSQAGSTPRKEADLPTVLSGIYNGKTTGTPLAMEILNTNTHSSDYDGFTVTPRPGHADYTAEVKYHGFQDVSGGGHFSGRLTAPLCVAGGICRQFLSEQGIRIQARIAAIGDICDEGEMIGSVEEKEFPTVS
;
A
#
# COMPACT_ATOMS: atom_id res chain seq x y z
N MET A 1 16.89 -1.90 1.67
CA MET A 1 15.68 -1.71 2.47
C MET A 1 15.30 -3.08 3.02
N GLY A 2 15.05 -3.18 4.32
CA GLY A 2 14.34 -4.33 4.84
C GLY A 2 12.85 -4.13 4.56
N SER A 3 12.17 -5.19 4.15
CA SER A 3 10.72 -5.14 3.92
C SER A 3 9.92 -5.42 5.19
N THR A 4 10.61 -5.45 6.34
CA THR A 4 10.06 -5.68 7.67
C THR A 4 10.48 -4.54 8.61
N TRP A 5 9.54 -3.99 9.36
CA TRP A 5 9.80 -2.97 10.37
C TRP A 5 8.80 -3.08 11.53
N GLY A 6 9.04 -2.31 12.59
CA GLY A 6 8.23 -2.31 13.80
C GLY A 6 8.91 -3.01 14.98
N ASN A 7 8.27 -2.96 16.14
CA ASN A 7 8.82 -3.49 17.40
C ASN A 7 7.87 -4.51 18.03
N ARG A 8 6.79 -4.03 18.67
CA ARG A 8 5.73 -4.89 19.20
C ARG A 8 4.77 -5.35 18.12
N ILE A 9 4.31 -4.40 17.30
CA ILE A 9 3.68 -4.70 16.02
C ILE A 9 4.78 -4.71 14.98
N LYS A 10 4.91 -5.80 14.23
CA LYS A 10 5.87 -5.93 13.14
C LYS A 10 5.10 -6.10 11.84
N ILE A 11 5.45 -5.32 10.84
CA ILE A 11 4.84 -5.34 9.52
C ILE A 11 5.90 -5.80 8.54
N SER A 12 5.57 -6.77 7.71
CA SER A 12 6.41 -7.22 6.60
C SER A 12 5.62 -7.19 5.31
N VAL A 13 6.10 -6.47 4.29
CA VAL A 13 5.49 -6.48 2.95
C VAL A 13 6.28 -7.38 2.01
N PHE A 14 5.60 -7.99 1.04
CA PHE A 14 6.22 -8.92 0.08
C PHE A 14 5.62 -8.78 -1.32
N GLY A 15 6.31 -9.40 -2.28
CA GLY A 15 5.91 -9.49 -3.68
C GLY A 15 6.48 -8.37 -4.56
N GLU A 16 6.19 -8.47 -5.84
CA GLU A 16 6.68 -7.60 -6.90
C GLU A 16 5.49 -7.08 -7.73
N SER A 17 5.66 -5.92 -8.37
CA SER A 17 4.58 -5.29 -9.13
C SER A 17 4.06 -6.09 -10.33
N HIS A 18 4.90 -6.96 -10.91
CA HIS A 18 4.53 -7.85 -12.03
C HIS A 18 4.55 -9.33 -11.63
N GLY A 19 4.76 -9.62 -10.34
CA GLY A 19 4.56 -10.95 -9.78
C GLY A 19 3.07 -11.32 -9.71
N PRO A 20 2.73 -12.55 -9.29
CA PRO A 20 1.35 -13.00 -9.19
C PRO A 20 0.53 -12.23 -8.14
N ALA A 21 1.20 -11.79 -7.07
CA ALA A 21 0.58 -11.09 -5.96
C ALA A 21 1.60 -10.24 -5.20
N ILE A 22 1.07 -9.32 -4.41
CA ILE A 22 1.78 -8.61 -3.34
C ILE A 22 1.04 -8.85 -2.03
N GLY A 23 1.66 -8.58 -0.90
CA GLY A 23 0.94 -8.75 0.37
C GLY A 23 1.68 -8.24 1.58
N VAL A 24 1.04 -8.46 2.73
CA VAL A 24 1.54 -8.05 4.03
C VAL A 24 1.34 -9.16 5.07
N VAL A 25 2.31 -9.28 5.95
CA VAL A 25 2.22 -10.04 7.20
C VAL A 25 2.34 -9.06 8.36
N ILE A 26 1.40 -9.13 9.29
CA ILE A 26 1.37 -8.31 10.50
C ILE A 26 1.45 -9.25 11.71
N ASP A 27 2.53 -9.13 12.47
CA ASP A 27 2.75 -9.87 13.70
C ASP A 27 2.57 -8.96 14.93
N GLY A 28 2.12 -9.55 16.03
CA GLY A 28 1.90 -8.88 17.31
C GLY A 28 0.51 -8.26 17.52
N LEU A 29 -0.45 -8.49 16.62
CA LEU A 29 -1.84 -8.07 16.84
C LEU A 29 -2.44 -8.80 18.06
N PRO A 30 -3.24 -8.13 18.91
CA PRO A 30 -3.93 -8.81 19.99
C PRO A 30 -5.01 -9.76 19.44
N SER A 31 -5.29 -10.84 20.15
CA SER A 31 -6.37 -11.78 19.80
C SER A 31 -7.75 -11.26 20.19
N GLY A 32 -8.78 -11.70 19.46
CA GLY A 32 -10.19 -11.47 19.79
C GLY A 32 -10.78 -10.15 19.26
N VAL A 33 -10.02 -9.41 18.46
CA VAL A 33 -10.47 -8.14 17.87
C VAL A 33 -11.12 -8.40 16.52
N SER A 34 -12.30 -7.81 16.31
CA SER A 34 -13.01 -7.90 15.04
C SER A 34 -12.34 -7.01 14.01
N ILE A 35 -12.14 -7.53 12.79
CA ILE A 35 -11.62 -6.75 11.67
C ILE A 35 -12.77 -6.43 10.72
N ASP A 36 -12.98 -5.15 10.46
CA ASP A 36 -13.93 -4.68 9.45
C ASP A 36 -13.26 -4.74 8.06
N GLU A 37 -13.52 -5.83 7.33
CA GLU A 37 -13.01 -6.03 5.97
C GLU A 37 -13.54 -4.95 5.00
N ALA A 38 -14.80 -4.51 5.16
CA ALA A 38 -15.37 -3.47 4.30
C ALA A 38 -14.67 -2.12 4.50
N GLY A 39 -14.32 -1.80 5.74
CA GLY A 39 -13.48 -0.65 6.07
C GLY A 39 -12.11 -0.70 5.40
N ILE A 40 -11.47 -1.88 5.36
CA ILE A 40 -10.20 -2.07 4.63
C ILE A 40 -10.40 -1.81 3.13
N ILE A 41 -11.47 -2.35 2.52
CA ILE A 41 -11.78 -2.10 1.11
C ILE A 41 -11.96 -0.59 0.84
N LYS A 42 -12.62 0.16 1.73
CA LYS A 42 -12.75 1.63 1.59
C LYS A 42 -11.37 2.31 1.58
N GLU A 43 -10.45 1.91 2.45
CA GLU A 43 -9.08 2.46 2.45
C GLU A 43 -8.31 2.08 1.16
N MET A 44 -8.50 0.87 0.66
CA MET A 44 -7.90 0.42 -0.60
C MET A 44 -8.45 1.19 -1.80
N GLN A 45 -9.76 1.49 -1.83
CA GLN A 45 -10.38 2.31 -2.87
C GLN A 45 -9.85 3.74 -2.88
N ARG A 46 -9.58 4.34 -1.71
CA ARG A 46 -8.93 5.67 -1.61
C ARG A 46 -7.53 5.67 -2.20
N ARG A 47 -6.81 4.57 -2.05
CA ARG A 47 -5.47 4.36 -2.63
C ARG A 47 -5.52 4.06 -4.14
N ALA A 48 -6.57 3.39 -4.59
CA ALA A 48 -6.62 2.78 -5.91
C ALA A 48 -6.34 3.80 -7.02
N PRO A 49 -5.43 3.46 -7.96
CA PRO A 49 -5.13 4.34 -9.08
C PRO A 49 -6.31 4.42 -10.07
N GLY A 50 -6.29 5.43 -10.94
CA GLY A 50 -7.23 5.54 -12.07
C GLY A 50 -8.53 6.26 -11.76
N SER A 51 -8.76 6.69 -10.52
CA SER A 51 -9.93 7.47 -10.12
C SER A 51 -9.79 8.98 -10.41
N GLN A 52 -8.57 9.46 -10.69
CA GLN A 52 -8.27 10.89 -10.78
C GLN A 52 -7.40 11.27 -11.98
N ALA A 53 -7.56 12.51 -12.44
CA ALA A 53 -6.70 13.11 -13.47
C ALA A 53 -5.24 13.14 -13.00
N GLY A 54 -4.34 12.48 -13.75
CA GLY A 54 -2.92 12.36 -13.42
C GLY A 54 -2.51 11.07 -12.70
N SER A 55 -3.45 10.18 -12.37
CA SER A 55 -3.14 8.83 -11.87
C SER A 55 -2.86 7.84 -13.01
N THR A 56 -2.19 6.72 -12.71
CA THR A 56 -1.90 5.68 -13.71
C THR A 56 -3.19 5.08 -14.29
N PRO A 57 -3.24 4.76 -15.60
CA PRO A 57 -4.42 4.15 -16.22
C PRO A 57 -4.68 2.70 -15.79
N ARG A 58 -3.75 2.08 -15.06
CA ARG A 58 -3.90 0.71 -14.57
C ARG A 58 -5.08 0.62 -13.60
N LYS A 59 -6.02 -0.27 -13.91
CA LYS A 59 -7.11 -0.65 -13.00
C LYS A 59 -6.75 -1.97 -12.35
N GLU A 60 -6.26 -1.89 -11.13
CA GLU A 60 -6.10 -3.05 -10.23
C GLU A 60 -7.28 -3.03 -9.26
N ALA A 61 -7.92 -4.18 -9.04
CA ALA A 61 -9.10 -4.22 -8.17
C ALA A 61 -8.75 -3.98 -6.69
N ASP A 62 -7.47 -4.15 -6.32
CA ASP A 62 -6.95 -3.93 -4.96
C ASP A 62 -7.78 -4.63 -3.88
N LEU A 63 -8.15 -5.88 -4.13
CA LEU A 63 -8.96 -6.69 -3.22
C LEU A 63 -8.04 -7.58 -2.36
N PRO A 64 -7.77 -7.20 -1.09
CA PRO A 64 -7.01 -8.04 -0.20
C PRO A 64 -7.80 -9.28 0.21
N THR A 65 -7.12 -10.43 0.24
CA THR A 65 -7.64 -11.71 0.71
C THR A 65 -6.89 -12.12 1.97
N VAL A 66 -7.62 -12.55 2.99
CA VAL A 66 -7.02 -13.05 4.24
C VAL A 66 -6.52 -14.48 4.04
N LEU A 67 -5.25 -14.71 4.37
CA LEU A 67 -4.61 -16.03 4.30
C LEU A 67 -4.47 -16.69 5.68
N SER A 68 -4.29 -15.90 6.75
CA SER A 68 -4.13 -16.42 8.11
C SER A 68 -4.37 -15.33 9.16
N GLY A 69 -4.41 -15.71 10.44
CA GLY A 69 -4.49 -14.77 11.57
C GLY A 69 -5.90 -14.26 11.91
N ILE A 70 -6.91 -14.70 11.16
CA ILE A 70 -8.33 -14.45 11.45
C ILE A 70 -9.08 -15.79 11.50
N TYR A 71 -9.94 -15.93 12.51
CA TYR A 71 -10.84 -17.06 12.66
C TYR A 71 -12.18 -16.56 13.21
N ASN A 72 -13.30 -16.97 12.58
CA ASN A 72 -14.65 -16.50 12.92
C ASN A 72 -14.76 -14.96 13.00
N GLY A 73 -14.13 -14.25 12.05
CA GLY A 73 -14.18 -12.78 11.96
C GLY A 73 -13.35 -12.04 13.00
N LYS A 74 -12.50 -12.74 13.77
CA LYS A 74 -11.65 -12.14 14.82
C LYS A 74 -10.19 -12.51 14.65
N THR A 75 -9.31 -11.60 15.05
CA THR A 75 -7.87 -11.86 15.13
C THR A 75 -7.59 -13.02 16.07
N THR A 76 -6.68 -13.92 15.69
CA THR A 76 -6.27 -15.06 16.53
C THR A 76 -5.14 -14.70 17.49
N GLY A 77 -4.47 -13.56 17.28
CA GLY A 77 -3.22 -13.20 17.95
C GLY A 77 -1.97 -13.81 17.33
N THR A 78 -2.12 -14.65 16.30
CA THR A 78 -1.00 -15.13 15.47
C THR A 78 -0.77 -14.14 14.32
N PRO A 79 0.33 -14.29 13.55
CA PRO A 79 0.55 -13.43 12.38
C PRO A 79 -0.65 -13.42 11.44
N LEU A 80 -1.09 -12.22 11.06
CA LEU A 80 -2.12 -11.97 10.06
C LEU A 80 -1.45 -11.78 8.71
N ALA A 81 -1.69 -12.68 7.77
CA ALA A 81 -1.21 -12.56 6.40
C ALA A 81 -2.38 -12.23 5.47
N MET A 82 -2.18 -11.26 4.59
CA MET A 82 -3.11 -10.90 3.52
C MET A 82 -2.37 -10.74 2.20
N GLU A 83 -3.00 -11.15 1.11
CA GLU A 83 -2.49 -11.00 -0.25
C GLU A 83 -3.41 -10.15 -1.12
N ILE A 84 -2.86 -9.53 -2.15
CA ILE A 84 -3.57 -8.79 -3.19
C ILE A 84 -3.05 -9.32 -4.52
N LEU A 85 -3.93 -9.90 -5.32
CA LEU A 85 -3.57 -10.40 -6.65
C LEU A 85 -3.28 -9.23 -7.60
N ASN A 86 -2.25 -9.39 -8.43
CA ASN A 86 -2.01 -8.49 -9.57
C ASN A 86 -2.78 -9.05 -10.78
N THR A 87 -3.70 -8.26 -11.34
CA THR A 87 -4.53 -8.72 -12.47
C THR A 87 -4.19 -8.04 -13.79
N ASN A 88 -3.37 -6.98 -13.76
CA ASN A 88 -3.02 -6.18 -14.92
C ASN A 88 -1.50 -6.11 -15.11
N THR A 89 -0.89 -7.27 -15.35
CA THR A 89 0.54 -7.41 -15.61
C THR A 89 0.79 -7.54 -17.12
N HIS A 90 1.03 -6.41 -17.80
CA HIS A 90 1.57 -6.42 -19.15
C HIS A 90 3.10 -6.36 -19.08
N SER A 91 3.75 -7.52 -19.17
CA SER A 91 5.21 -7.64 -19.15
C SER A 91 5.87 -7.02 -20.39
N SER A 92 5.16 -6.98 -21.53
CA SER A 92 5.66 -6.54 -22.84
C SER A 92 6.03 -5.06 -22.96
N ASP A 93 5.58 -4.21 -22.03
CA ASP A 93 5.82 -2.75 -22.10
C ASP A 93 7.22 -2.35 -21.59
N TYR A 94 8.01 -3.29 -21.05
CA TYR A 94 9.27 -3.00 -20.36
C TYR A 94 10.54 -3.58 -21.02
N ASP A 95 10.40 -4.28 -22.15
CA ASP A 95 11.53 -4.94 -22.84
C ASP A 95 12.64 -3.95 -23.27
N GLY A 96 12.31 -2.68 -23.47
CA GLY A 96 13.26 -1.62 -23.87
C GLY A 96 14.07 -0.96 -22.75
N PHE A 97 13.74 -1.17 -21.47
CA PHE A 97 14.38 -0.48 -20.33
C PHE A 97 15.53 -1.25 -19.69
N THR A 98 15.90 -2.40 -20.24
CA THR A 98 16.95 -3.27 -19.68
C THR A 98 18.36 -2.69 -19.79
N VAL A 99 18.59 -1.66 -20.61
CA VAL A 99 19.94 -1.12 -20.88
C VAL A 99 20.19 0.25 -20.23
N THR A 100 19.15 1.00 -19.83
CA THR A 100 19.31 2.37 -19.33
C THR A 100 18.45 2.62 -18.09
N PRO A 101 19.07 2.82 -16.90
CA PRO A 101 18.35 3.17 -15.67
C PRO A 101 17.52 4.46 -15.82
N ARG A 102 16.28 4.47 -15.34
CA ARG A 102 15.43 5.66 -15.39
C ARG A 102 15.88 6.67 -14.32
N PRO A 103 16.12 7.94 -14.68
CA PRO A 103 16.46 8.97 -13.69
C PRO A 103 15.39 9.08 -12.59
N GLY A 104 15.83 9.11 -11.33
CA GLY A 104 14.95 9.18 -10.16
C GLY A 104 14.33 7.85 -9.71
N HIS A 105 14.54 6.75 -10.44
CA HIS A 105 14.09 5.42 -10.06
C HIS A 105 15.20 4.60 -9.37
N ALA A 106 14.78 3.51 -8.71
CA ALA A 106 15.68 2.61 -8.00
C ALA A 106 16.55 1.72 -8.92
N ASP A 107 16.29 1.70 -10.23
CA ASP A 107 16.84 0.76 -11.23
C ASP A 107 18.34 0.48 -11.03
N TYR A 108 19.19 1.52 -11.12
CA TYR A 108 20.65 1.38 -10.98
C TYR A 108 21.08 0.92 -9.58
N THR A 109 20.52 1.53 -8.53
CA THR A 109 20.89 1.20 -7.16
C THR A 109 20.49 -0.22 -6.78
N ALA A 110 19.37 -0.70 -7.31
CA ALA A 110 18.92 -2.07 -7.15
C ALA A 110 19.86 -3.03 -7.89
N GLU A 111 20.21 -2.72 -9.14
CA GLU A 111 21.18 -3.51 -9.91
C GLU A 111 22.52 -3.68 -9.19
N VAL A 112 23.11 -2.58 -8.71
CA VAL A 112 24.38 -2.62 -7.98
C VAL A 112 24.25 -3.44 -6.69
N LYS A 113 23.17 -3.22 -5.93
CA LYS A 113 22.99 -3.86 -4.62
C LYS A 113 22.68 -5.36 -4.73
N TYR A 114 21.83 -5.74 -5.67
CA TYR A 114 21.37 -7.11 -5.85
C TYR A 114 22.15 -7.84 -6.95
N HIS A 115 23.25 -7.25 -7.43
CA HIS A 115 24.14 -7.82 -8.43
C HIS A 115 23.41 -8.28 -9.70
N GLY A 116 22.42 -7.50 -10.15
CA GLY A 116 21.62 -7.79 -11.33
C GLY A 116 20.48 -8.81 -11.14
N PHE A 117 20.26 -9.32 -9.93
CA PHE A 117 19.23 -10.33 -9.64
C PHE A 117 17.87 -9.76 -9.21
N GLN A 118 17.70 -8.43 -9.20
CA GLN A 118 16.41 -7.78 -8.95
C GLN A 118 15.44 -7.97 -10.11
N ASP A 119 14.14 -8.03 -9.82
CA ASP A 119 13.10 -7.89 -10.84
C ASP A 119 13.07 -6.44 -11.34
N VAL A 120 13.45 -6.25 -12.61
CA VAL A 120 13.45 -4.94 -13.30
C VAL A 120 12.07 -4.55 -13.82
N SER A 121 11.14 -5.51 -13.94
CA SER A 121 9.84 -5.35 -14.58
C SER A 121 8.97 -4.38 -13.79
N GLY A 122 8.68 -3.21 -14.39
CA GLY A 122 7.92 -2.13 -13.74
C GLY A 122 8.33 -1.81 -12.31
N GLY A 123 9.64 -1.85 -12.04
CA GLY A 123 10.26 -1.51 -10.76
C GLY A 123 10.24 -2.62 -9.69
N GLY A 124 9.68 -3.81 -9.99
CA GLY A 124 9.68 -4.95 -9.08
C GLY A 124 9.20 -4.61 -7.68
N HIS A 125 9.99 -4.99 -6.66
CA HIS A 125 9.71 -4.71 -5.24
C HIS A 125 9.81 -3.22 -4.86
N PHE A 126 10.45 -2.38 -5.69
CA PHE A 126 10.57 -0.93 -5.46
C PHE A 126 9.41 -0.13 -6.06
N SER A 127 8.46 -0.80 -6.69
CA SER A 127 7.30 -0.18 -7.30
C SER A 127 6.38 0.44 -6.24
N GLY A 128 5.74 1.56 -6.60
CA GLY A 128 4.63 2.13 -5.82
C GLY A 128 3.48 1.15 -5.59
N ARG A 129 3.41 0.04 -6.34
CA ARG A 129 2.47 -1.07 -6.10
C ARG A 129 2.56 -1.63 -4.68
N LEU A 130 3.76 -1.65 -4.06
CA LEU A 130 3.97 -2.13 -2.69
C LEU A 130 3.40 -1.19 -1.61
N THR A 131 2.84 -0.03 -2.00
CA THR A 131 2.02 0.78 -1.08
C THR A 131 0.64 0.17 -0.80
N ALA A 132 0.15 -0.74 -1.66
CA ALA A 132 -1.16 -1.37 -1.44
C ALA A 132 -1.19 -2.23 -0.16
N PRO A 133 -0.23 -3.14 0.07
CA PRO A 133 -0.15 -3.87 1.33
C PRO A 133 0.09 -2.98 2.56
N LEU A 134 0.76 -1.83 2.39
CA LEU A 134 0.89 -0.83 3.45
C LEU A 134 -0.46 -0.21 3.83
N CYS A 135 -1.29 0.12 2.84
CA CYS A 135 -2.64 0.63 3.07
C CYS A 135 -3.54 -0.41 3.76
N VAL A 136 -3.40 -1.69 3.42
CA VAL A 136 -4.08 -2.78 4.15
C VAL A 136 -3.68 -2.77 5.64
N ALA A 137 -2.37 -2.79 5.92
CA ALA A 137 -1.89 -2.78 7.30
C ALA A 137 -2.29 -1.49 8.05
N GLY A 138 -2.24 -0.35 7.37
CA GLY A 138 -2.68 0.94 7.89
C GLY A 138 -4.17 0.95 8.22
N GLY A 139 -5.02 0.41 7.34
CA GLY A 139 -6.46 0.28 7.55
C GLY A 139 -6.79 -0.58 8.77
N ILE A 140 -6.09 -1.70 8.95
CA ILE A 140 -6.20 -2.54 10.15
C ILE A 140 -5.78 -1.76 11.39
N CYS A 141 -4.60 -1.14 11.40
CA CYS A 141 -4.11 -0.38 12.54
C CYS A 141 -5.04 0.81 12.90
N ARG A 142 -5.65 1.46 11.89
CA ARG A 142 -6.64 2.54 12.09
C ARG A 142 -7.85 2.05 12.86
N GLN A 143 -8.33 0.83 12.63
CA GLN A 143 -9.46 0.26 13.38
C GLN A 143 -9.10 0.11 14.87
N PHE A 144 -7.94 -0.47 15.19
CA PHE A 144 -7.46 -0.57 16.58
C PHE A 144 -7.33 0.81 17.26
N LEU A 145 -6.79 1.80 16.55
CA LEU A 145 -6.63 3.14 17.10
C LEU A 145 -7.97 3.85 17.30
N SER A 146 -8.94 3.64 16.40
CA SER A 146 -10.28 4.20 16.49
C SER A 146 -11.02 3.75 17.75
N GLU A 147 -10.86 2.47 18.14
CA GLU A 147 -11.40 1.94 19.41
C GLU A 147 -10.84 2.66 20.64
N GLN A 148 -9.65 3.24 20.52
CA GLN A 148 -9.00 4.05 21.58
C GLN A 148 -9.30 5.56 21.45
N GLY A 149 -10.21 5.96 20.55
CA GLY A 149 -10.54 7.36 20.30
C GLY A 149 -9.48 8.12 19.51
N ILE A 150 -8.49 7.43 18.93
CA ILE A 150 -7.41 8.03 18.14
C ILE A 150 -7.82 8.05 16.67
N ARG A 151 -7.75 9.23 16.04
CA ARG A 151 -8.06 9.43 14.61
C ARG A 151 -6.82 9.88 13.86
N ILE A 152 -6.63 9.34 12.66
CA ILE A 152 -5.53 9.71 11.75
C ILE A 152 -6.12 10.35 10.50
N GLN A 153 -5.55 11.45 10.05
CA GLN A 153 -5.99 12.17 8.85
C GLN A 153 -4.78 12.67 8.07
N ALA A 154 -4.96 12.85 6.76
CA ALA A 154 -3.94 13.40 5.87
C ALA A 154 -4.61 14.33 4.86
N ARG A 155 -3.88 15.36 4.42
CA ARG A 155 -4.26 16.29 3.36
C ARG A 155 -3.06 16.61 2.48
N ILE A 156 -3.30 17.03 1.24
CA ILE A 156 -2.24 17.55 0.37
C ILE A 156 -1.98 19.00 0.78
N ALA A 157 -0.77 19.27 1.27
CA ALA A 157 -0.36 20.63 1.62
C ALA A 157 0.08 21.47 0.41
N ALA A 158 0.60 20.84 -0.65
CA ALA A 158 1.03 21.52 -1.86
C ALA A 158 1.10 20.57 -3.07
N ILE A 159 0.94 21.13 -4.28
CA ILE A 159 1.20 20.47 -5.57
C ILE A 159 2.03 21.44 -6.42
N GLY A 160 3.28 21.06 -6.71
CA GLY A 160 4.24 21.99 -7.33
C GLY A 160 4.43 23.22 -6.44
N ASP A 161 4.31 24.41 -7.01
CA ASP A 161 4.45 25.68 -6.28
C ASP A 161 3.13 26.20 -5.67
N ILE A 162 2.03 25.44 -5.79
CA ILE A 162 0.70 25.82 -5.27
C ILE A 162 0.51 25.20 -3.89
N CYS A 163 0.22 26.02 -2.87
CA CYS A 163 0.05 25.60 -1.48
C CYS A 163 -1.40 25.72 -0.99
N ASP A 164 -1.82 24.80 -0.13
CA ASP A 164 -3.06 24.88 0.67
C ASP A 164 -2.76 25.62 1.99
N GLU A 165 -3.07 26.90 2.03
CA GLU A 165 -2.80 27.78 3.18
C GLU A 165 -3.85 27.67 4.30
N GLY A 166 -4.97 26.98 4.07
CA GLY A 166 -6.04 26.87 5.04
C GLY A 166 -5.66 26.01 6.26
N GLU A 167 -6.30 26.26 7.40
CA GLU A 167 -6.15 25.40 8.58
C GLU A 167 -6.91 24.08 8.39
N MET A 168 -6.35 22.98 8.91
CA MET A 168 -7.03 21.69 8.90
C MET A 168 -8.09 21.65 10.01
N ILE A 169 -9.26 22.24 9.74
CA ILE A 169 -10.36 22.40 10.70
C ILE A 169 -11.24 21.16 10.87
N GLY A 170 -11.04 20.09 10.09
CA GLY A 170 -11.86 18.89 10.16
C GLY A 170 -11.41 17.75 9.24
N SER A 171 -12.13 16.63 9.32
CA SER A 171 -11.87 15.46 8.47
C SER A 171 -12.15 15.78 7.01
N VAL A 172 -11.23 15.38 6.14
CA VAL A 172 -11.39 15.42 4.67
C VAL A 172 -11.77 14.06 4.09
N GLU A 173 -12.01 13.06 4.94
CA GLU A 173 -12.23 11.67 4.56
C GLU A 173 -13.48 11.42 3.71
N GLU A 174 -14.54 12.21 3.91
CA GLU A 174 -15.80 12.12 3.17
C GLU A 174 -15.88 13.15 2.01
N LYS A 175 -14.82 13.93 1.77
CA LYS A 175 -14.78 14.91 0.68
C LYS A 175 -14.23 14.23 -0.59
N GLU A 176 -14.87 14.49 -1.73
CA GLU A 176 -14.32 14.08 -3.04
C GLU A 176 -13.04 14.87 -3.35
N PHE A 177 -12.05 14.17 -3.91
CA PHE A 177 -10.79 14.78 -4.31
C PHE A 177 -10.93 15.56 -5.63
N PRO A 178 -10.21 16.68 -5.85
CA PRO A 178 -9.22 17.31 -4.96
C PRO A 178 -9.87 18.05 -3.81
N THR A 179 -9.52 17.61 -2.59
CA THR A 179 -10.01 18.24 -1.38
C THR A 179 -9.10 19.41 -1.01
N VAL A 180 -9.41 20.58 -1.54
CA VAL A 180 -8.91 21.86 -1.00
C VAL A 180 -9.74 22.24 0.23
N SER A 181 -9.10 22.84 1.22
CA SER A 181 -9.77 23.24 2.46
C SER A 181 -10.75 24.40 2.25
#